data_AF-A0A8H7SF48-F1
#
_entry.id   AF-A0A8H7SF48-F1
#
_cell.length_a   1.000
_cell.length_b   1.000
_cell.length_c   1.000
_cell.angle_alpha   90.00
_cell.angle_beta   90.00
_cell.angle_gamma   90.00
#
_symmetry.space_group_name_H-M   'P 1'
#
loop_
_entity.id
_entity.type
_entity.pdbx_description
1 polymer ?
#
loop_
_entity_poly.entity_id
_entity_poly.type
_entity_poly.pdbx_seq_one_letter_code
_entity_poly.pdbx_strand_id
1 'polypeptide(L)'
;MVMEHELGLVNAGLASKQPAKSKEDLMDRKQALEIKMNMLVIQVQTGMLDMNTYLEGVQKRLESDRRLAIVFKNHQRLDLARAALVRKKIMQDELDEARAAMAAQEDE
;
A
#
# COMPACT_ATOMS: atom_id res chain seq x y z
N MET A 1 1.14 6.32 2.29
CA MET A 1 0.71 4.91 2.39
C MET A 1 0.49 4.26 1.02
N VAL A 2 0.84 2.97 0.84
CA VAL A 2 0.56 2.21 -0.41
C VAL A 2 -0.91 2.23 -0.78
N MET A 3 -1.79 2.14 0.22
CA MET A 3 -3.24 2.18 -0.01
C MET A 3 -3.69 3.53 -0.57
N GLU A 4 -3.11 4.65 -0.13
CA GLU A 4 -3.39 5.99 -0.67
C GLU A 4 -2.89 6.14 -2.10
N HIS A 5 -1.68 5.63 -2.39
CA HIS A 5 -1.13 5.65 -3.74
C HIS A 5 -2.01 4.86 -4.72
N GLU A 6 -2.45 3.66 -4.33
CA GLU A 6 -3.37 2.84 -5.14
C GLU A 6 -4.73 3.53 -5.32
N LEU A 7 -5.26 4.19 -4.29
CA LEU A 7 -6.52 4.93 -4.36
C LEU A 7 -6.40 6.15 -5.30
N GLY A 8 -5.25 6.83 -5.29
CA GLY A 8 -4.91 7.88 -6.26
C GLY A 8 -4.89 7.38 -7.70
N LEU A 9 -4.28 6.21 -7.96
CA LEU A 9 -4.29 5.57 -9.28
C LEU A 9 -5.71 5.19 -9.72
N VAL A 10 -6.52 4.63 -8.82
CA VAL A 10 -7.91 4.27 -9.12
C VAL A 10 -8.75 5.51 -9.42
N ASN A 11 -8.62 6.59 -8.64
CA ASN A 11 -9.32 7.85 -8.89
C ASN A 11 -8.89 8.48 -10.22
N ALA A 12 -7.59 8.43 -10.56
CA ALA A 12 -7.10 8.90 -11.86
C ALA A 12 -7.68 8.07 -13.02
N GLY A 13 -7.80 6.75 -12.84
CA GLY A 13 -8.47 5.86 -13.79
C GLY A 13 -9.96 6.18 -13.96
N LEU A 14 -10.68 6.44 -12.85
CA LEU A 14 -12.08 6.83 -12.86
C LEU A 14 -12.34 8.20 -13.52
N ALA A 15 -11.37 9.11 -13.46
CA ALA A 15 -11.42 10.41 -14.13
C ALA A 15 -11.12 10.33 -15.64
N SER A 16 -10.51 9.23 -16.10
CA SER A 16 -10.22 9.00 -17.51
C SER A 16 -11.44 8.44 -18.27
N LYS A 17 -11.46 8.60 -19.61
CA LYS A 17 -12.51 8.01 -20.46
C LYS A 17 -12.31 6.49 -20.57
N GLN A 18 -12.90 5.76 -19.63
CA GLN A 18 -12.92 4.29 -19.59
C GLN A 18 -14.29 3.73 -20.01
N PRO A 19 -14.35 2.50 -20.53
CA PRO A 19 -15.62 1.78 -20.74
C PRO A 19 -16.40 1.63 -19.42
N ALA A 20 -17.73 1.55 -19.50
CA ALA A 20 -18.60 1.49 -18.31
C ALA A 20 -18.25 0.34 -17.35
N LYS A 21 -17.97 -0.86 -17.89
CA LYS A 21 -17.58 -2.04 -17.10
C LYS A 21 -16.25 -1.83 -16.36
N SER A 22 -15.27 -1.22 -17.01
CA SER A 22 -13.98 -0.90 -16.37
C SER A 22 -14.14 0.17 -15.30
N LYS A 23 -15.10 1.08 -15.45
CA LYS A 23 -15.42 2.09 -14.42
C LYS A 23 -16.06 1.47 -13.19
N GLU A 24 -16.94 0.49 -13.37
CA GLU A 24 -17.56 -0.28 -12.27
C GLU A 24 -16.50 -1.07 -11.48
N ASP A 25 -15.62 -1.80 -12.18
CA ASP A 25 -14.49 -2.52 -11.56
C ASP A 25 -13.57 -1.59 -10.73
N LEU A 26 -13.34 -0.37 -11.24
CA LEU A 26 -12.56 0.65 -10.54
C LEU A 26 -13.30 1.23 -9.33
N MET A 27 -14.63 1.38 -9.39
CA MET A 27 -15.43 1.83 -8.23
C MET A 27 -15.43 0.78 -7.11
N ASP A 28 -15.61 -0.49 -7.45
CA ASP A 28 -15.55 -1.59 -6.47
C ASP A 28 -14.18 -1.64 -5.80
N ARG A 29 -13.11 -1.48 -6.60
CA ARG A 29 -11.75 -1.46 -6.08
C ARG A 29 -11.49 -0.24 -5.19
N LYS A 30 -12.06 0.92 -5.51
CA LYS A 30 -12.01 2.11 -4.64
C LYS A 30 -12.67 1.83 -3.29
N GLN A 31 -13.90 1.32 -3.30
CA GLN A 31 -14.63 1.01 -2.07
C GLN A 31 -13.88 -0.01 -1.20
N ALA A 32 -13.32 -1.06 -1.83
CA ALA A 32 -12.52 -2.05 -1.12
C ALA A 32 -11.26 -1.46 -0.47
N LEU A 33 -10.61 -0.47 -1.10
CA LEU A 33 -9.47 0.24 -0.54
C LEU A 33 -9.89 1.17 0.62
N GLU A 34 -10.99 1.90 0.47
CA GLU A 34 -11.53 2.77 1.53
C GLU A 34 -11.92 1.97 2.77
N ILE A 35 -12.60 0.83 2.60
CA ILE A 35 -12.96 -0.07 3.72
C ILE A 35 -11.71 -0.57 4.45
N LYS A 36 -10.66 -0.97 3.71
CA LYS A 36 -9.40 -1.41 4.32
C LYS A 36 -8.72 -0.30 5.11
N MET A 37 -8.74 0.93 4.60
CA MET A 37 -8.19 2.09 5.29
C MET A 37 -8.95 2.35 6.60
N ASN A 38 -10.27 2.35 6.55
CA ASN A 38 -11.12 2.55 7.72
C ASN A 38 -10.92 1.43 8.75
N MET A 39 -10.78 0.18 8.31
CA MET A 39 -10.48 -0.94 9.19
C MET A 39 -9.12 -0.77 9.88
N LEU A 40 -8.09 -0.33 9.17
CA LEU A 40 -6.77 -0.06 9.75
C LEU A 40 -6.87 1.00 10.86
N VAL A 41 -7.58 2.10 10.59
CA VAL A 41 -7.80 3.17 11.57
C VAL A 41 -8.52 2.63 12.80
N ILE A 42 -9.58 1.83 12.62
CA ILE A 42 -10.30 1.21 13.73
C ILE A 42 -9.39 0.29 14.54
N GLN A 43 -8.56 -0.53 13.89
CA GLN A 43 -7.64 -1.43 14.58
C GLN A 43 -6.62 -0.66 15.44
N VAL A 44 -6.12 0.47 14.94
CA VAL A 44 -5.23 1.35 15.71
C VAL A 44 -5.98 2.02 16.86
N GLN A 45 -7.17 2.59 16.61
CA GLN A 45 -7.97 3.29 17.63
C GLN A 45 -8.46 2.38 18.75
N THR A 46 -8.75 1.12 18.44
CA THR A 46 -9.18 0.11 19.42
C THR A 46 -8.02 -0.55 20.16
N GLY A 47 -6.78 -0.21 19.81
CA GLY A 47 -5.57 -0.83 20.37
C GLY A 47 -5.35 -2.27 19.94
N MET A 48 -6.13 -2.79 18.97
CA MET A 48 -5.93 -4.11 18.38
C MET A 48 -4.67 -4.17 17.51
N LEU A 49 -4.21 -3.03 17.01
CA LEU A 49 -2.98 -2.91 16.23
C LEU A 49 -2.14 -1.78 16.82
N ASP A 50 -1.05 -2.15 17.47
CA ASP A 50 -0.04 -1.18 17.89
C ASP A 50 0.85 -0.76 16.70
N MET A 51 1.53 0.38 16.87
CA MET A 51 2.38 0.93 15.81
C MET A 51 3.52 -0.02 15.44
N ASN A 52 4.10 -0.71 16.42
CA ASN A 52 5.21 -1.65 16.20
C ASN A 52 4.77 -2.86 15.36
N THR A 53 3.62 -3.46 15.66
CA THR A 53 3.01 -4.58 14.93
C THR A 53 2.61 -4.15 13.52
N TYR A 54 2.11 -2.92 13.38
CA TYR A 54 1.85 -2.36 12.05
C TYR A 54 3.14 -2.26 11.22
N LEU A 55 4.21 -1.68 11.77
CA LEU A 55 5.49 -1.54 11.08
C LEU A 55 6.14 -2.90 10.76
N GLU A 56 6.04 -3.88 11.66
CA GLU A 56 6.45 -5.25 11.37
C GLU A 56 5.65 -5.86 10.21
N GLY A 57 4.34 -5.61 10.18
CA GLY A 57 3.47 -6.03 9.09
C GLY A 57 3.88 -5.43 7.75
N VAL A 58 4.16 -4.11 7.74
CA VAL A 58 4.66 -3.39 6.56
C VAL A 58 6.01 -3.95 6.12
N GLN A 59 6.93 -4.23 7.05
CA GLN A 59 8.25 -4.80 6.74
C GLN A 59 8.14 -6.21 6.14
N LYS A 60 7.30 -7.09 6.72
CA LYS A 60 7.01 -8.43 6.15
C LYS A 60 6.40 -8.33 4.75
N ARG A 61 5.53 -7.35 4.53
CA ARG A 61 4.90 -7.12 3.23
C ARG A 61 5.91 -6.62 2.20
N LEU A 62 6.82 -5.74 2.58
CA LEU A 62 7.89 -5.23 1.75
C LEU A 62 8.80 -6.37 1.25
N GLU A 63 9.18 -7.30 2.12
CA GLU A 63 9.94 -8.49 1.71
C GLU A 63 9.16 -9.37 0.73
N SER A 64 7.86 -9.52 0.94
CA SER A 64 6.99 -10.30 0.06
C SER A 64 6.90 -9.67 -1.34
N ASP A 65 6.73 -8.35 -1.44
CA ASP A 65 6.73 -7.64 -2.71
C ASP A 65 8.10 -7.70 -3.41
N ARG A 66 9.21 -7.71 -2.66
CA ARG A 66 10.55 -7.96 -3.22
C ARG A 66 10.64 -9.36 -3.85
N ARG A 67 10.14 -10.40 -3.18
CA ARG A 67 10.14 -11.77 -3.74
C ARG A 67 9.24 -11.85 -4.98
N LEU A 68 8.06 -11.25 -4.94
CA LEU A 68 7.14 -11.17 -6.08
C LEU A 68 7.78 -10.48 -7.29
N ALA A 69 8.51 -9.39 -7.09
CA ALA A 69 9.20 -8.70 -8.18
C ALA A 69 10.21 -9.62 -8.91
N ILE A 70 10.93 -10.48 -8.16
CA ILE A 70 11.86 -11.46 -8.73
C ILE A 70 11.08 -12.54 -9.50
N VAL A 71 9.98 -13.06 -8.93
CA VAL A 71 9.13 -14.05 -9.60
C VAL A 71 8.57 -13.50 -10.92
N PHE A 72 8.06 -12.26 -10.91
CA PHE A 72 7.56 -11.62 -12.12
C PHE A 72 8.66 -11.36 -13.16
N LYS A 73 9.87 -10.99 -12.71
CA LYS A 73 11.03 -10.87 -13.61
C LYS A 73 11.37 -12.21 -14.28
N ASN A 74 11.35 -13.31 -13.52
CA ASN A 74 11.63 -14.65 -14.05
C ASN A 74 10.58 -15.11 -15.07
N HIS A 75 9.32 -14.69 -14.89
CA HIS A 75 8.23 -14.94 -15.84
C HIS A 75 8.10 -13.88 -16.95
N GLN A 76 9.09 -13.00 -17.12
CA GLN A 76 9.10 -11.91 -18.12
C GLN A 76 7.92 -10.92 -18.00
N ARG A 77 7.23 -10.90 -16.86
CA ARG A 77 6.14 -9.97 -16.52
C ARG A 77 6.72 -8.69 -15.93
N LEU A 78 7.43 -7.92 -16.76
CA LEU A 78 8.12 -6.71 -16.34
C LEU A 78 7.16 -5.60 -15.84
N ASP A 79 5.92 -5.61 -16.34
CA ASP A 79 4.80 -4.78 -15.89
C ASP A 79 4.52 -4.98 -14.39
N LEU A 80 4.33 -6.24 -13.99
CA LEU A 80 4.03 -6.61 -12.61
C LEU A 80 5.25 -6.48 -11.71
N ALA A 81 6.45 -6.75 -12.24
CA ALA A 81 7.70 -6.56 -11.50
C ALA A 81 7.90 -5.08 -11.13
N ARG A 82 7.66 -4.16 -12.06
CA ARG A 82 7.72 -2.72 -11.79
C ARG A 82 6.69 -2.28 -10.76
N ALA A 83 5.45 -2.73 -10.87
CA ALA A 83 4.40 -2.41 -9.90
C ALA A 83 4.77 -2.91 -8.48
N ALA A 84 5.32 -4.12 -8.36
CA ALA A 84 5.78 -4.66 -7.08
C ALA A 84 6.96 -3.84 -6.50
N LEU A 85 7.89 -3.38 -7.33
CA LEU A 85 9.00 -2.51 -6.89
C LEU A 85 8.52 -1.12 -6.45
N VAL A 86 7.51 -0.55 -7.14
CA VAL A 86 6.91 0.74 -6.73
C VAL A 86 6.26 0.60 -5.36
N ARG A 87 5.44 -0.45 -5.14
CA ARG A 87 4.86 -0.72 -3.82
C ARG A 87 5.92 -0.90 -2.74
N LYS A 88 6.98 -1.67 -3.03
CA LYS A 88 8.12 -1.84 -2.12
C LYS A 88 8.74 -0.50 -1.74
N LYS A 89 8.95 0.39 -2.70
CA LYS A 89 9.55 1.71 -2.45
C LYS A 89 8.66 2.56 -1.54
N ILE A 90 7.38 2.64 -1.85
CA ILE A 90 6.42 3.42 -1.04
C ILE A 90 6.36 2.88 0.40
N MET A 91 6.33 1.56 0.60
CA MET A 91 6.40 0.97 1.95
C MET A 91 7.73 1.24 2.67
N GLN A 92 8.84 1.31 1.93
CA GLN A 92 10.14 1.64 2.52
C GLN A 92 10.13 3.08 3.03
N ASP A 93 9.67 4.01 2.19
CA ASP A 93 9.60 5.43 2.53
C ASP A 93 8.69 5.62 3.77
N GLU A 94 7.56 4.90 3.86
CA GLU A 94 6.68 4.89 5.04
C GLU A 94 7.36 4.38 6.31
N LEU A 95 8.13 3.27 6.22
CA LEU A 95 8.86 2.73 7.36
C LEU A 95 9.91 3.71 7.85
N ASP A 96 10.61 4.37 6.93
CA ASP A 96 11.68 5.31 7.24
C ASP A 96 11.10 6.59 7.90
N GLU A 97 10.00 7.13 7.37
CA GLU A 97 9.27 8.25 7.97
C GLU A 97 8.73 7.90 9.37
N ALA A 98 8.09 6.74 9.53
CA ALA A 98 7.54 6.32 10.82
C ALA A 98 8.63 6.10 11.87
N ARG A 99 9.77 5.51 11.48
CA ARG A 99 10.92 5.34 12.38
C ARG A 99 11.54 6.67 12.77
N ALA A 100 11.67 7.61 11.82
CA ALA A 100 12.18 8.94 12.10
C ALA A 100 11.26 9.71 13.07
N ALA A 101 9.94 9.60 12.90
CA ALA A 101 8.97 10.22 13.79
C ALA A 101 8.99 9.62 15.21
N MET A 102 9.14 8.30 15.33
CA MET A 102 9.28 7.65 16.65
C MET A 102 10.58 8.02 17.34
N ALA A 103 11.71 8.08 16.61
CA ALA A 103 12.99 8.50 17.19
C ALA A 103 12.95 9.95 17.67
N ALA A 104 12.31 10.86 16.91
CA ALA A 104 12.15 12.26 17.31
C ALA A 104 11.24 12.45 18.54
N GLN A 105 10.34 11.50 18.84
CA GLN A 105 9.50 11.52 20.04
C GLN A 105 10.19 10.93 21.28
N GLU A 106 11.23 10.11 21.10
CA GLU A 106 12.02 9.57 22.22
C GLU A 106 13.11 10.55 22.69
N ASP A 107 13.48 11.53 21.84
CA ASP A 107 14.47 12.58 22.13
C ASP A 107 13.88 13.86 22.77
N GLU A 108 12.56 13.92 23.02
CA GLU A 108 11.85 14.97 23.80
C GLU A 108 11.46 14.49 25.21
#